data_AF-A0A7L1QQ18-F1
#
_entry.id   AF-A0A7L1QQ18-F1
#
_cell.length_a   1.000
_cell.length_b   1.000
_cell.length_c   1.000
_cell.angle_alpha   90.00
_cell.angle_beta   90.00
_cell.angle_gamma   90.00
#
_symmetry.space_group_name_H-M   'P 1'
#
loop_
_entity.id
_entity.type
_entity.pdbx_description
1 polymer ?
#
loop_
_entity_poly.entity_id
_entity_poly.type
_entity_poly.pdbx_seq_one_letter_code
_entity_poly.pdbx_strand_id
1 'polypeptide(L)'
;SPMVTGTSVLGLKFSGGAMVAADMVGSYGSLARFRGVSRLLKVNDSTVLGASGDLADFQHLRQLLEQMVIDEELLGDGHSYSPRALHSWLTRVLYNRRCKINPLWNSLIIAGVDRGDSFLGYVDMLGVAYEAPSLATGFGAYLAQ
;
A
#
# COMPACT_ATOMS: atom_id res chain seq x y z
N SER A 1 12.34 -6.55 13.66
CA SER A 1 12.68 -7.30 12.44
C SER A 1 11.40 -7.86 11.85
N PRO A 2 11.32 -8.00 10.53
CA PRO A 2 10.17 -8.65 9.90
C PRO A 2 10.18 -10.16 10.19
N MET A 3 9.00 -10.78 10.23
CA MET A 3 8.84 -12.22 10.51
C MET A 3 8.26 -12.96 9.30
N VAL A 4 7.01 -12.67 8.95
CA VAL A 4 6.36 -13.22 7.76
C VAL A 4 6.28 -12.12 6.73
N THR A 5 6.90 -12.33 5.58
CA THR A 5 7.06 -11.27 4.57
C THR A 5 6.39 -11.62 3.26
N GLY A 6 5.80 -10.59 2.66
CA GLY A 6 5.42 -10.56 1.26
C GLY A 6 6.53 -9.98 0.40
N THR A 7 6.65 -10.49 -0.83
CA THR A 7 7.66 -10.09 -1.80
C THR A 7 7.17 -8.90 -2.63
N SER A 8 7.47 -8.86 -3.92
CA SER A 8 7.17 -7.76 -4.84
C SER A 8 5.67 -7.49 -4.98
N VAL A 9 5.35 -6.21 -5.18
CA VAL A 9 4.06 -5.72 -5.66
C VAL A 9 4.35 -4.89 -6.91
N LEU A 10 3.52 -5.03 -7.95
CA LEU A 10 3.63 -4.31 -9.21
C LEU A 10 2.42 -3.38 -9.38
N GLY A 11 2.65 -2.20 -9.94
CA GLY A 11 1.62 -1.22 -10.24
C GLY A 11 1.85 -0.54 -11.59
N LEU A 12 0.77 -0.28 -12.34
CA LEU A 12 0.80 0.38 -13.65
C LEU A 12 -0.41 1.30 -13.82
N LYS A 13 -0.18 2.50 -14.34
CA LYS A 13 -1.23 3.41 -14.84
C LYS A 13 -1.58 3.06 -16.29
N PHE A 14 -2.86 3.09 -16.62
CA PHE A 14 -3.36 2.93 -17.99
C PHE A 14 -4.46 3.95 -18.29
N SER A 15 -4.92 4.00 -19.54
CA SER A 15 -5.98 4.93 -19.94
C SER A 15 -7.30 4.58 -19.23
N GLY A 16 -7.72 5.45 -18.31
CA GLY A 16 -8.95 5.28 -17.54
C GLY A 16 -8.78 4.51 -16.21
N GLY A 17 -7.56 4.19 -15.79
CA GLY A 17 -7.36 3.58 -14.49
C GLY A 17 -5.93 3.25 -14.08
N ALA A 18 -5.81 2.54 -12.97
CA ALA A 18 -4.57 1.99 -12.47
C ALA A 18 -4.77 0.54 -12.02
N MET A 19 -3.74 -0.29 -12.20
CA MET A 19 -3.74 -1.70 -11.85
C MET A 19 -2.63 -1.98 -10.84
N VAL A 20 -2.91 -2.86 -9.89
CA VAL A 20 -1.92 -3.37 -8.91
C VAL A 20 -2.01 -4.89 -8.87
N ALA A 21 -0.87 -5.56 -8.83
CA ALA A 21 -0.77 -7.02 -8.75
C ALA A 21 0.24 -7.43 -7.68
N ALA A 22 -0.08 -8.50 -6.95
CA ALA A 22 0.77 -9.11 -5.95
C ALA A 22 0.52 -10.63 -5.91
N ASP A 23 1.54 -11.42 -5.58
CA ASP A 23 1.33 -12.82 -5.24
C ASP A 23 0.58 -12.97 -3.89
N MET A 24 0.13 -14.19 -3.59
CA MET A 24 -0.62 -14.49 -2.37
C MET A 24 0.20 -15.26 -1.31
N VAL A 25 1.53 -15.11 -1.33
CA VAL A 25 2.44 -15.88 -0.47
C VAL A 25 2.97 -15.04 0.69
N GLY A 26 2.88 -15.58 1.90
CA GLY A 26 3.56 -15.10 3.09
C GLY A 26 4.70 -16.05 3.47
N SER A 27 5.94 -15.60 3.30
CA SER A 27 7.14 -16.41 3.55
C SER A 27 7.75 -16.14 4.92
N TYR A 28 8.14 -17.20 5.63
CA TYR A 28 8.90 -17.12 6.87
C TYR A 28 10.35 -17.54 6.56
N GLY A 29 11.20 -16.55 6.27
CA GLY A 29 12.50 -16.83 5.63
C GLY A 29 12.30 -17.50 4.27
N SER A 30 12.95 -18.65 4.05
CA SER A 30 12.81 -19.44 2.81
C SER A 30 11.55 -20.32 2.77
N LEU A 31 10.84 -20.46 3.89
CA LEU A 31 9.65 -21.32 3.95
C LEU A 31 8.41 -20.55 3.47
N ALA A 32 7.79 -21.02 2.38
CA ALA A 32 6.47 -20.56 1.93
C ALA A 32 5.37 -21.06 2.90
N ARG A 33 5.23 -20.36 4.04
CA ARG A 33 4.39 -20.76 5.18
C ARG A 33 2.90 -20.59 4.91
N PHE A 34 2.50 -19.48 4.27
CA PHE A 34 1.11 -19.19 3.92
C PHE A 34 1.00 -18.95 2.41
N ARG A 35 0.04 -19.59 1.74
CA ARG A 35 -0.09 -19.58 0.26
C ARG A 35 -1.42 -18.99 -0.25
N GLY A 36 -2.19 -18.34 0.61
CA GLY A 36 -3.50 -17.78 0.29
C GLY A 36 -3.77 -16.47 1.01
N VAL A 37 -2.73 -15.68 1.26
CA VAL A 37 -2.86 -14.40 1.97
C VAL A 37 -2.98 -13.28 0.97
N SER A 38 -4.05 -12.49 1.05
CA SER A 38 -4.17 -11.27 0.24
C SER A 38 -3.19 -10.21 0.74
N ARG A 39 -2.42 -9.63 -0.19
CA ARG A 39 -1.54 -8.48 0.03
C ARG A 39 -2.07 -7.21 -0.63
N LEU A 40 -3.30 -7.27 -1.11
CA LEU A 40 -4.05 -6.16 -1.69
C LEU A 40 -5.23 -5.82 -0.76
N LEU A 41 -5.46 -4.53 -0.59
CA LEU A 41 -6.53 -3.96 0.21
C LEU A 41 -7.31 -2.95 -0.63
N LYS A 42 -8.62 -3.16 -0.79
CA LYS A 42 -9.52 -2.10 -1.23
C LYS A 42 -9.70 -1.14 -0.06
N VAL A 43 -9.22 0.10 -0.18
CA VAL A 43 -9.32 1.10 0.89
C VAL A 43 -10.69 1.76 0.85
N ASN A 44 -11.11 2.22 -0.32
CA ASN A 44 -12.44 2.75 -0.59
C ASN A 44 -12.81 2.47 -2.07
N ASP A 45 -13.88 3.08 -2.59
CA ASP A 45 -14.32 2.84 -3.96
C ASP A 45 -13.38 3.40 -5.03
N SER A 46 -12.51 4.36 -4.69
CA SER A 46 -11.58 4.99 -5.63
C SER A 46 -10.13 4.52 -5.46
N THR A 47 -9.80 3.79 -4.39
CA THR A 47 -8.41 3.51 -3.99
C THR A 47 -8.17 2.06 -3.58
N VAL A 48 -7.10 1.48 -4.12
CA VAL A 48 -6.53 0.18 -3.76
C VAL A 48 -5.08 0.36 -3.26
N LEU A 49 -4.69 -0.46 -2.30
CA LEU A 49 -3.36 -0.47 -1.72
C LEU A 49 -2.75 -1.87 -1.82
N GLY A 50 -1.51 -1.95 -2.28
CA GLY A 50 -0.70 -3.16 -2.26
C GLY A 50 0.49 -3.02 -1.34
N ALA A 51 0.80 -4.06 -0.58
CA ALA A 51 1.88 -4.04 0.40
C ALA A 51 2.91 -5.17 0.19
N SER A 52 4.18 -4.79 0.24
CA SER A 52 5.32 -5.69 0.43
C SER A 52 5.93 -5.52 1.81
N GLY A 53 6.78 -6.47 2.22
CA GLY A 53 7.43 -6.44 3.53
C GLY A 53 6.63 -7.21 4.58
N ASP A 54 6.65 -6.76 5.84
CA ASP A 54 6.08 -7.51 6.95
C ASP A 54 4.54 -7.55 6.92
N LEU A 55 3.98 -8.75 7.06
CA LEU A 55 2.55 -8.99 6.96
C LEU A 55 1.78 -8.52 8.20
N ALA A 56 2.39 -8.57 9.39
CA ALA A 56 1.73 -8.13 10.62
C ALA A 56 1.62 -6.60 10.67
N ASP A 57 2.69 -5.90 10.24
CA ASP A 57 2.64 -4.44 10.07
C ASP A 57 1.61 -4.02 9.01
N PHE A 58 1.48 -4.78 7.92
CA PHE A 58 0.42 -4.56 6.93
C PHE A 58 -0.99 -4.72 7.52
N GLN A 59 -1.23 -5.74 8.34
CA GLN A 59 -2.51 -5.93 9.04
C GLN A 59 -2.82 -4.77 9.99
N HIS A 60 -1.81 -4.25 10.68
CA HIS A 60 -1.97 -3.07 11.53
C HIS A 60 -2.35 -1.82 10.71
N LEU A 61 -1.66 -1.58 9.59
CA LEU A 61 -2.00 -0.48 8.69
C LEU A 61 -3.41 -0.62 8.11
N ARG A 62 -3.82 -1.84 7.77
CA ARG A 62 -5.17 -2.14 7.30
C ARG A 62 -6.23 -1.73 8.31
N GLN A 63 -6.07 -2.09 9.58
CA GLN A 63 -7.02 -1.71 10.64
C GLN A 63 -7.14 -0.20 10.80
N LEU A 64 -6.01 0.52 10.74
CA LEU A 64 -6.00 1.99 10.83
C LEU A 64 -6.72 2.63 9.62
N LEU A 65 -6.48 2.12 8.42
CA LEU A 65 -7.12 2.59 7.19
C LEU A 65 -8.62 2.31 7.20
N GLU A 66 -9.03 1.08 7.57
CA GLU A 66 -10.44 0.70 7.66
C GLU A 66 -11.19 1.59 8.65
N GLN A 67 -10.62 1.85 9.83
CA GLN A 67 -11.25 2.75 10.81
C GLN A 67 -11.38 4.18 10.26
N MET A 68 -10.33 4.71 9.66
CA MET A 68 -10.34 6.07 9.09
C MET A 68 -11.38 6.22 7.99
N VAL A 69 -11.54 5.21 7.12
CA VAL A 69 -12.57 5.23 6.06
C VAL A 69 -13.97 5.16 6.65
N ILE A 70 -14.19 4.30 7.66
CA ILE A 70 -15.48 4.20 8.35
C ILE A 70 -15.85 5.54 9.00
N ASP A 71 -14.91 6.20 9.69
CA ASP A 71 -15.18 7.47 10.36
C ASP A 71 -15.61 8.56 9.37
N GLU A 72 -15.01 8.59 8.18
CA GLU A 72 -15.37 9.53 7.11
C GLU A 72 -16.75 9.20 6.50
N GLU A 73 -17.02 7.93 6.22
CA GLU A 73 -18.31 7.49 5.68
C GLU A 73 -19.47 7.81 6.64
N LEU A 74 -19.22 7.76 7.95
CA LEU A 74 -20.20 8.11 8.98
C LEU A 74 -20.54 9.60 9.02
N LEU A 75 -19.64 10.49 8.60
CA LEU A 75 -19.94 11.93 8.53
C LEU A 75 -20.97 12.23 7.44
N GLY A 76 -20.95 11.49 6.34
CA GLY A 76 -22.01 11.52 5.31
C GLY A 76 -22.20 12.87 4.61
N ASP A 77 -21.18 13.73 4.60
CA ASP A 77 -21.22 15.07 3.98
C ASP A 77 -20.95 15.06 2.46
N GLY A 78 -20.73 13.87 1.89
CA GLY A 78 -20.43 13.66 0.48
C GLY A 78 -18.94 13.80 0.13
N HIS A 79 -18.06 13.87 1.14
CA HIS A 79 -16.63 13.81 0.95
C HIS A 79 -16.08 12.39 1.17
N SER A 80 -14.96 12.11 0.51
CA SER A 80 -14.26 10.83 0.63
C SER A 80 -12.78 11.07 0.41
N TYR A 81 -11.93 10.25 1.05
CA TYR A 81 -10.49 10.35 0.86
C TYR A 81 -10.06 10.03 -0.57
N SER A 82 -9.39 10.99 -1.21
CA SER A 82 -8.78 10.78 -2.52
C SER A 82 -7.52 9.89 -2.41
N PRO A 83 -7.11 9.20 -3.49
CA PRO A 83 -5.89 8.40 -3.49
C PRO A 83 -4.65 9.20 -3.08
N ARG A 84 -4.59 10.49 -3.47
CA ARG A 84 -3.52 11.42 -3.12
C ARG A 84 -3.52 11.80 -1.63
N ALA A 85 -4.70 11.97 -1.03
CA ALA A 85 -4.84 12.22 0.40
C ALA A 85 -4.35 11.01 1.21
N LEU A 86 -4.75 9.80 0.82
CA LEU A 86 -4.32 8.55 1.45
C LEU A 86 -2.81 8.33 1.31
N HIS A 87 -2.23 8.62 0.14
CA HIS A 87 -0.79 8.55 -0.10
C HIS A 87 -0.01 9.52 0.82
N SER A 88 -0.49 10.76 0.94
CA SER A 88 0.09 11.76 1.85
C SER A 88 0.02 11.29 3.31
N TRP A 89 -1.15 10.82 3.75
CA TRP A 89 -1.36 10.32 5.11
C TRP A 89 -0.42 9.15 5.43
N LEU A 90 -0.34 8.14 4.56
CA LEU A 90 0.57 6.99 4.74
C LEU A 90 2.03 7.42 4.82
N THR A 91 2.44 8.40 4.01
CA THR A 91 3.79 8.98 4.07
C THR A 91 4.06 9.56 5.46
N ARG A 92 3.10 10.26 6.06
CA ARG A 92 3.24 10.83 7.41
C ARG A 92 3.26 9.74 8.49
N VAL A 93 2.42 8.71 8.38
CA VAL A 93 2.40 7.58 9.31
C VAL A 93 3.74 6.84 9.33
N LEU A 94 4.26 6.47 8.16
CA LEU A 94 5.53 5.75 8.04
C LEU A 94 6.71 6.60 8.50
N TYR A 95 6.73 7.89 8.13
CA TYR A 95 7.77 8.81 8.59
C TYR A 95 7.73 9.02 10.12
N ASN A 96 6.54 9.10 10.74
CA ASN A 96 6.42 9.22 12.19
C ASN A 96 7.00 8.00 12.92
N ARG A 97 6.71 6.80 12.41
CA ARG A 97 7.23 5.53 12.97
C ARG A 97 8.75 5.43 12.82
N ARG A 98 9.28 5.86 11.68
CA ARG A 98 10.73 6.01 11.46
C ARG A 98 11.37 6.92 12.50
N CYS A 99 10.83 8.11 12.75
CA CYS A 99 11.39 9.06 13.72
C CYS A 99 11.48 8.51 15.15
N LYS A 100 10.63 7.54 15.49
CA LYS A 100 10.64 6.84 16.80
C LYS A 100 11.60 5.65 16.83
N ILE A 101 12.41 5.44 15.78
CA ILE A 101 13.31 4.29 15.63
C ILE A 101 12.54 2.96 15.74
N ASN A 102 11.26 2.98 15.35
CA ASN A 102 10.38 1.81 15.34
C ASN A 102 9.51 1.82 14.06
N PRO A 103 10.14 1.67 12.87
CA PRO A 103 9.48 1.77 11.59
C PRO A 103 8.52 0.58 11.37
N LEU A 104 7.50 0.80 10.55
CA LEU A 104 6.69 -0.28 9.99
C LEU A 104 7.41 -0.81 8.75
N TRP A 105 7.63 -2.12 8.68
CA TRP A 105 8.52 -2.74 7.70
C TRP A 105 7.83 -3.02 6.37
N ASN A 106 7.20 -2.00 5.79
CA ASN A 106 6.45 -2.11 4.55
C ASN A 106 6.95 -1.15 3.47
N SER A 107 6.76 -1.58 2.22
CA SER A 107 6.70 -0.68 1.07
C SER A 107 5.33 -0.82 0.45
N LEU A 108 4.70 0.31 0.16
CA LEU A 108 3.30 0.41 -0.24
C LEU A 108 3.21 1.00 -1.63
N ILE A 109 2.34 0.43 -2.44
CA ILE A 109 1.87 1.01 -3.69
C ILE A 109 0.40 1.38 -3.50
N ILE A 110 0.07 2.64 -3.72
CA ILE A 110 -1.29 3.17 -3.66
C ILE A 110 -1.70 3.48 -5.09
N ALA A 111 -2.79 2.88 -5.54
CA ALA A 111 -3.36 3.13 -6.84
C ALA A 111 -4.81 3.53 -6.71
N GLY A 112 -5.28 4.41 -7.58
CA GLY A 112 -6.68 4.81 -7.55
C GLY A 112 -7.05 5.68 -8.72
N VAL A 113 -8.33 6.03 -8.80
CA VAL A 113 -8.87 6.93 -9.82
C VAL A 113 -9.75 7.96 -9.12
N ASP A 114 -9.43 9.24 -9.29
CA ASP A 114 -10.21 10.33 -8.73
C ASP A 114 -10.57 11.32 -9.84
N ARG A 115 -11.87 11.58 -10.01
CA ARG A 115 -12.42 12.50 -11.03
C ARG A 115 -11.88 12.29 -12.45
N GLY A 116 -11.58 11.04 -12.81
CA GLY A 116 -11.05 10.66 -14.12
C GLY A 116 -9.52 10.71 -14.24
N ASP A 117 -8.80 11.23 -13.25
CA ASP A 117 -7.35 11.14 -13.19
C ASP A 117 -6.90 9.87 -12.46
N SER A 118 -5.99 9.13 -13.08
CA SER A 118 -5.43 7.92 -12.49
C SER A 118 -4.26 8.31 -11.59
N PHE A 119 -4.18 7.71 -10.41
CA PHE A 119 -3.12 7.94 -9.44
C PHE A 119 -2.35 6.65 -9.19
N LEU A 120 -1.03 6.75 -9.11
CA LEU A 120 -0.15 5.65 -8.72
C LEU A 120 1.04 6.23 -7.94
N GLY A 121 1.08 5.91 -6.64
CA GLY A 121 2.06 6.43 -5.70
C GLY A 121 2.79 5.32 -4.95
N TYR A 122 4.07 5.54 -4.69
CA TYR A 122 4.92 4.68 -3.86
C TYR A 122 5.17 5.34 -2.50
N VAL A 123 5.26 4.53 -1.45
CA VAL A 123 5.79 4.95 -0.14
C VAL A 123 6.62 3.81 0.49
N ASP A 124 7.79 4.12 1.05
CA ASP A 124 8.60 3.15 1.79
C ASP A 124 8.58 3.33 3.32
N MET A 125 9.20 2.38 4.03
CA MET A 125 9.36 2.40 5.49
C MET A 125 10.13 3.63 6.02
N LEU A 126 10.88 4.31 5.15
CA LEU A 126 11.63 5.51 5.49
C LEU A 126 10.82 6.80 5.27
N GLY A 127 9.63 6.69 4.69
CA GLY A 127 8.78 7.82 4.30
C GLY A 127 9.22 8.49 3.00
N VAL A 128 10.03 7.84 2.17
CA VAL A 128 10.27 8.26 0.79
C VAL A 128 9.00 8.00 0.00
N ALA A 129 8.52 9.03 -0.70
CA ALA A 129 7.28 8.97 -1.45
C ALA A 129 7.43 9.66 -2.80
N TYR A 130 6.90 9.05 -3.85
CA TYR A 130 6.89 9.61 -5.21
C TYR A 130 5.76 8.99 -6.04
N GLU A 131 5.48 9.60 -7.18
CA GLU A 131 4.50 9.15 -8.16
C GLU A 131 5.21 8.75 -9.46
N ALA A 132 4.75 7.68 -10.09
CA ALA A 132 5.30 7.20 -11.37
C ALA A 132 4.22 6.47 -12.18
N PRO A 133 4.36 6.36 -13.51
CA PRO A 133 3.43 5.59 -14.34
C PRO A 133 3.53 4.07 -14.13
N SER A 134 4.67 3.57 -13.68
CA SER A 134 4.90 2.17 -13.28
C SER A 134 5.70 2.11 -11.99
N LEU A 135 5.37 1.16 -11.13
CA LEU A 135 6.02 0.94 -9.84
C LEU A 135 6.19 -0.55 -9.57
N ALA A 136 7.33 -0.92 -9.00
CA ALA A 136 7.57 -2.25 -8.49
C ALA A 136 8.29 -2.18 -7.15
N THR A 137 7.94 -3.08 -6.22
CA THR A 137 8.62 -3.21 -4.93
C THR A 137 9.45 -4.48 -4.85
N GLY A 138 10.34 -4.56 -3.86
CA GLY A 138 11.17 -5.76 -3.61
C GLY A 138 12.06 -6.10 -4.81
N PHE A 139 12.15 -7.39 -5.14
CA PHE A 139 12.90 -7.85 -6.33
C PHE A 139 12.28 -7.39 -7.65
N GLY A 140 10.99 -7.06 -7.66
CA GLY A 140 10.29 -6.56 -8.85
C GLY A 140 10.91 -5.26 -9.36
N ALA A 141 11.45 -4.42 -8.47
CA ALA A 141 12.13 -3.18 -8.83
C ALA A 141 13.34 -3.38 -9.75
N TYR A 142 13.96 -4.56 -9.75
CA TYR A 142 15.15 -4.86 -10.56
C TYR A 142 14.85 -5.72 -11.78
N LEU A 143 13.75 -6.49 -11.76
CA LEU A 143 13.44 -7.48 -12.78
C LEU A 143 12.25 -7.10 -13.67
N ALA A 144 11.34 -6.27 -13.17
CA ALA A 144 10.06 -5.99 -13.81
C ALA A 144 9.78 -4.49 -14.04
N GLN A 145 10.69 -3.61 -13.60
CA GLN A 145 10.59 -2.16 -13.72
C GLN A 145 11.02 -1.68 -15.11
#